data_AF-A0AAQ4D411-F1
#
_entry.id   AF-A0AAQ4D411-F1
#
_cell.length_a   1.000
_cell.length_b   1.000
_cell.length_c   1.000
_cell.angle_alpha   90.00
_cell.angle_beta   90.00
_cell.angle_gamma   90.00
#
_symmetry.space_group_name_H-M   'P 1'
#
loop_
_entity.id
_entity.type
_entity.pdbx_description
1 polymer ?
#
loop_
_entity_poly.entity_id
_entity_poly.type
_entity_poly.pdbx_seq_one_letter_code
_entity_poly.pdbx_strand_id
1 'polypeptide(L)'
;MASKASQGAAQHETPHNLNLSGDQQVEGDKSLSTTTQVHARPRARGVIVGVNLTVVLLALVALWCATYSFAVRPSNRNSLLYNLLNKSFLFTLFMHLDALIIALSVASGTVAAFGLVAALRENIIVLEVYQSLIAVLIVANSVLAIAGALGPQSARDHIKESAYVEFIQGYRRSEYFQHLIDALQSSMDCCGFSTENFRDWDRNEYFRCVQGNPSRERCSVPHSCCRSRVLSVNDSELVQAPRFCGRGVLLMEDQEAWRRVYTRSCADAALTYVMDNLVVFVGVGMVLNMLMLGMLATSILLQDQIRTITAIYDAYYKAVNEGQEAMEEAGVIKLPQRPLEQPPEKPAV
;
A
#
# COMPACT_ATOMS: atom_id res chain seq x y z
N MET A 1 -66.86 -55.27 -6.32
CA MET A 1 -67.29 -54.01 -6.95
C MET A 1 -66.05 -53.41 -7.60
N ALA A 2 -65.68 -53.87 -8.81
CA ALA A 2 -66.12 -53.33 -10.11
C ALA A 2 -65.85 -51.82 -10.17
N SER A 3 -65.01 -51.27 -11.05
CA SER A 3 -64.85 -51.54 -12.49
C SER A 3 -63.52 -50.88 -12.97
N LYS A 4 -62.58 -51.65 -13.55
CA LYS A 4 -62.21 -51.76 -14.99
C LYS A 4 -61.34 -50.59 -15.54
N ALA A 5 -60.09 -50.82 -15.98
CA ALA A 5 -59.62 -51.45 -17.25
C ALA A 5 -59.57 -50.41 -18.40
N SER A 6 -58.72 -50.45 -19.45
CA SER A 6 -57.72 -51.40 -19.99
C SER A 6 -56.73 -50.60 -20.90
N GLN A 7 -55.47 -51.01 -21.08
CA GLN A 7 -54.89 -51.69 -22.28
C GLN A 7 -55.36 -51.12 -23.63
N GLY A 8 -54.47 -50.70 -24.55
CA GLY A 8 -53.55 -51.49 -25.41
C GLY A 8 -53.65 -50.87 -26.82
N ALA A 9 -52.82 -51.09 -27.84
CA ALA A 9 -51.72 -52.01 -28.11
C ALA A 9 -50.95 -51.50 -29.36
N ALA A 10 -49.83 -52.14 -29.66
CA ALA A 10 -48.96 -51.95 -30.81
C ALA A 10 -49.62 -52.24 -32.17
N GLN A 11 -49.06 -51.72 -33.28
CA GLN A 11 -48.46 -52.56 -34.34
C GLN A 11 -47.87 -51.79 -35.53
N HIS A 12 -46.72 -52.33 -35.96
CA HIS A 12 -46.02 -52.29 -37.25
C HIS A 12 -46.91 -52.15 -38.52
N GLU A 13 -46.45 -51.40 -39.52
CA GLU A 13 -46.15 -51.86 -40.91
C GLU A 13 -45.72 -50.68 -41.83
N THR A 14 -44.71 -50.91 -42.67
CA THR A 14 -44.17 -50.06 -43.77
C THR A 14 -44.98 -50.28 -45.07
N PRO A 15 -44.59 -49.78 -46.27
CA PRO A 15 -44.07 -48.48 -46.72
C PRO A 15 -44.99 -47.85 -47.82
N HIS A 16 -44.86 -46.54 -48.12
CA HIS A 16 -45.27 -46.02 -49.43
C HIS A 16 -44.35 -44.89 -49.91
N ASN A 17 -43.82 -45.08 -51.12
CA ASN A 17 -43.01 -44.17 -51.91
C ASN A 17 -43.87 -43.19 -52.75
N LEU A 18 -43.20 -42.13 -53.22
CA LEU A 18 -43.56 -41.13 -54.26
C LEU A 18 -44.47 -39.96 -53.80
N ASN A 19 -44.21 -38.69 -54.11
CA ASN A 19 -43.28 -38.10 -55.07
C ASN A 19 -42.99 -36.60 -54.79
N LEU A 20 -41.97 -36.11 -55.48
CA LEU A 20 -41.35 -34.77 -55.49
C LEU A 20 -42.28 -33.55 -55.62
N SER A 21 -41.92 -32.49 -54.89
CA SER A 21 -41.75 -31.08 -55.33
C SER A 21 -41.11 -30.36 -54.13
N GLY A 22 -39.84 -29.96 -54.14
CA GLY A 22 -39.27 -28.95 -55.03
C GLY A 22 -39.33 -27.59 -54.33
N ASP A 23 -38.44 -27.37 -53.35
CA ASP A 23 -37.65 -26.14 -53.25
C ASP A 23 -36.57 -26.26 -52.16
N GLN A 24 -35.33 -26.16 -52.62
CA GLN A 24 -34.12 -26.06 -51.81
C GLN A 24 -34.09 -24.73 -51.08
N GLN A 25 -33.92 -24.77 -49.75
CA GLN A 25 -32.94 -23.89 -49.12
C GLN A 25 -32.49 -24.50 -47.80
N VAL A 26 -31.33 -25.17 -47.87
CA VAL A 26 -30.53 -25.56 -46.73
C VAL A 26 -30.04 -24.27 -46.08
N GLU A 27 -30.67 -23.86 -44.99
CA GLU A 27 -30.24 -22.73 -44.16
C GLU A 27 -29.08 -23.18 -43.25
N GLY A 28 -27.95 -23.51 -43.89
CA GLY A 28 -26.66 -23.64 -43.24
C GLY A 28 -25.89 -22.33 -43.45
N ASP A 29 -25.82 -21.50 -42.40
CA ASP A 29 -24.76 -20.51 -42.10
C ASP A 29 -25.27 -19.29 -41.30
N LYS A 30 -25.95 -19.54 -40.18
CA LYS A 30 -26.16 -18.48 -39.16
C LYS A 30 -25.82 -18.87 -37.72
N SER A 31 -25.22 -20.03 -37.47
CA SER A 31 -24.87 -20.47 -36.10
C SER A 31 -23.39 -20.50 -35.77
N LEU A 32 -22.46 -20.14 -36.68
CA LEU A 32 -21.01 -20.21 -36.43
C LEU A 32 -20.34 -18.85 -36.23
N SER A 33 -21.00 -17.94 -35.51
CA SER A 33 -20.36 -16.72 -35.00
C SER A 33 -20.96 -16.29 -33.67
N THR A 34 -21.16 -17.24 -32.76
CA THR A 34 -21.06 -16.91 -31.34
C THR A 34 -19.67 -17.33 -30.93
N THR A 35 -18.71 -16.41 -31.02
CA THR A 35 -17.39 -16.56 -30.40
C THR A 35 -17.63 -16.69 -28.90
N THR A 36 -17.85 -17.92 -28.41
CA THR A 36 -17.69 -18.25 -27.00
C THR A 36 -16.21 -18.08 -26.69
N GLN A 37 -15.79 -16.84 -26.41
CA GLN A 37 -14.53 -16.52 -25.78
C GLN A 37 -14.49 -17.34 -24.49
N VAL A 38 -13.70 -18.42 -24.50
CA VAL A 38 -13.47 -19.27 -23.33
C VAL A 38 -12.64 -18.42 -22.37
N HIS A 39 -13.28 -17.67 -21.50
CA HIS A 39 -12.59 -16.83 -20.53
C HIS A 39 -11.98 -17.70 -19.42
N ALA A 40 -10.85 -17.26 -18.88
CA ALA A 40 -10.23 -17.90 -17.73
C ALA A 40 -11.18 -17.97 -16.52
N ARG A 41 -10.95 -18.92 -15.61
CA ARG A 41 -11.86 -19.22 -14.48
C ARG A 41 -12.30 -17.92 -13.75
N PRO A 42 -13.61 -17.64 -13.68
CA PRO A 42 -14.12 -16.35 -13.21
C PRO A 42 -13.78 -16.07 -11.74
N ARG A 43 -13.58 -17.11 -10.92
CA ARG A 43 -13.24 -16.97 -9.50
C ARG A 43 -11.84 -16.37 -9.28
N ALA A 44 -10.82 -16.85 -9.98
CA ALA A 44 -9.45 -16.34 -9.82
C ALA A 44 -9.34 -14.89 -10.32
N ARG A 45 -9.97 -14.60 -11.46
CA ARG A 45 -10.07 -13.25 -12.01
C ARG A 45 -10.82 -12.30 -11.06
N GLY A 46 -11.93 -12.75 -10.49
CA GLY A 46 -12.72 -11.97 -9.52
C GLY A 46 -11.93 -11.57 -8.27
N VAL A 47 -11.09 -12.47 -7.75
CA VAL A 47 -10.20 -12.17 -6.61
C VAL A 47 -9.20 -11.07 -6.95
N ILE A 48 -8.53 -11.18 -8.10
CA ILE A 48 -7.52 -10.18 -8.52
C ILE A 48 -8.17 -8.82 -8.73
N VAL A 49 -9.33 -8.78 -9.40
CA VAL A 49 -10.09 -7.54 -9.63
C VAL A 49 -10.54 -6.93 -8.30
N GLY A 50 -11.12 -7.73 -7.40
CA GLY A 50 -11.63 -7.25 -6.12
C GLY A 50 -10.54 -6.65 -5.25
N VAL A 51 -9.44 -7.37 -5.03
CA VAL A 51 -8.33 -6.89 -4.19
C VAL A 51 -7.69 -5.64 -4.78
N ASN A 52 -7.35 -5.64 -6.07
CA ASN A 52 -6.73 -4.47 -6.68
C ASN A 52 -7.67 -3.25 -6.70
N LEU A 53 -8.98 -3.45 -6.93
CA LEU A 53 -9.95 -2.36 -6.85
C LEU A 53 -10.00 -1.75 -5.45
N THR A 54 -10.00 -2.57 -4.39
CA THR A 54 -9.96 -2.05 -3.02
C THR A 54 -8.68 -1.24 -2.75
N VAL A 55 -7.53 -1.73 -3.21
CA VAL A 55 -6.25 -1.02 -3.05
C VAL A 55 -6.25 0.31 -3.80
N VAL A 56 -6.75 0.35 -5.04
CA VAL A 56 -6.88 1.60 -5.81
C VAL A 56 -7.76 2.61 -5.06
N LEU A 57 -8.92 2.19 -4.56
CA LEU A 57 -9.83 3.08 -3.83
C LEU A 57 -9.19 3.62 -2.55
N LEU A 58 -8.52 2.76 -1.76
CA LEU A 58 -7.80 3.18 -0.56
C LEU A 58 -6.66 4.14 -0.88
N ALA A 59 -5.89 3.87 -1.94
CA ALA A 59 -4.81 4.73 -2.39
C ALA A 59 -5.31 6.12 -2.82
N LEU A 60 -6.45 6.20 -3.51
CA LEU A 60 -7.05 7.48 -3.91
C LEU A 60 -7.52 8.29 -2.69
N VAL A 61 -8.14 7.64 -1.70
CA VAL A 61 -8.56 8.30 -0.46
C VAL A 61 -7.34 8.80 0.33
N ALA A 62 -6.33 7.96 0.50
CA ALA A 62 -5.10 8.34 1.19
C ALA A 62 -4.37 9.49 0.48
N LEU A 63 -4.28 9.44 -0.86
CA LEU A 63 -3.69 10.48 -1.68
C LEU A 63 -4.45 11.80 -1.54
N TRP A 64 -5.78 11.77 -1.56
CA TRP A 64 -6.61 12.97 -1.37
C TRP A 64 -6.39 13.59 0.01
N CYS A 65 -6.45 12.79 1.08
CA CYS A 65 -6.20 13.27 2.45
C CYS A 65 -4.79 13.87 2.61
N ALA A 66 -3.77 13.19 2.10
CA ALA A 66 -2.39 13.61 2.25
C ALA A 66 -2.07 14.87 1.41
N THR A 67 -2.57 14.95 0.18
CA THR A 67 -2.40 16.15 -0.66
C THR A 67 -3.16 17.35 -0.10
N TYR A 68 -4.36 17.15 0.46
CA TYR A 68 -5.08 18.19 1.18
C TYR A 68 -4.29 18.71 2.39
N SER A 69 -3.80 17.81 3.25
CA SER A 69 -2.96 18.17 4.39
C SER A 69 -1.68 18.92 3.97
N PHE A 70 -1.02 18.45 2.92
CA PHE A 70 0.20 19.08 2.39
C PHE A 70 -0.08 20.48 1.81
N ALA A 71 -1.20 20.64 1.09
CA ALA A 71 -1.59 21.92 0.48
C ALA A 71 -1.97 22.99 1.49
N VAL A 72 -2.63 22.59 2.60
CA VAL A 72 -3.05 23.51 3.67
C VAL A 72 -1.86 23.98 4.53
N ARG A 73 -0.71 23.28 4.50
CA ARG A 73 0.50 23.64 5.25
C ARG A 73 1.50 24.42 4.37
N PRO A 74 1.46 25.77 4.33
CA PRO A 74 2.30 26.57 3.45
C PRO A 74 3.81 26.41 3.69
N SER A 75 4.23 25.96 4.89
CA SER A 75 5.63 25.73 5.25
C SER A 75 6.29 24.52 4.55
N ASN A 76 5.52 23.57 4.02
CA ASN A 76 6.06 22.27 3.55
C ASN A 76 6.64 22.30 2.13
N ARG A 77 6.07 23.12 1.24
CA ARG A 77 6.38 23.09 -0.20
C ARG A 77 7.81 23.51 -0.55
N ASN A 78 8.38 24.47 0.18
CA ASN A 78 9.72 24.99 -0.12
C ASN A 78 10.83 24.30 0.68
N SER A 79 10.48 23.48 1.69
CA SER A 79 11.43 22.90 2.64
C SER A 79 11.68 21.40 2.43
N LEU A 80 10.84 20.70 1.67
CA LEU A 80 10.98 19.25 1.43
C LEU A 80 12.32 18.89 0.78
N LEU A 81 12.64 19.50 -0.37
CA LEU A 81 13.88 19.19 -1.10
C LEU A 81 15.13 19.59 -0.28
N TYR A 82 15.05 20.72 0.42
CA TYR A 82 16.13 21.20 1.29
C TYR A 82 16.36 20.24 2.47
N ASN A 83 15.29 19.80 3.15
CA ASN A 83 15.39 18.87 4.28
C ASN A 83 15.88 17.49 3.81
N LEU A 84 15.39 17.00 2.67
CA LEU A 84 15.83 15.70 2.13
C LEU A 84 17.34 15.65 1.85
N LEU A 85 17.93 16.76 1.41
CA LEU A 85 19.36 16.83 1.07
C LEU A 85 20.26 17.22 2.25
N ASN A 86 19.78 18.06 3.16
CA ASN A 86 20.61 18.72 4.18
C ASN A 86 20.26 18.37 5.63
N LYS A 87 19.22 17.56 5.88
CA LYS A 87 18.77 17.19 7.23
C LYS A 87 18.79 15.68 7.42
N SER A 88 18.74 15.25 8.68
CA SER A 88 18.69 13.83 9.00
C SER A 88 17.46 13.15 8.37
N PHE A 89 17.61 11.91 7.90
CA PHE A 89 16.50 11.16 7.31
C PHE A 89 15.30 11.07 8.26
N LEU A 90 15.55 10.89 9.55
CA LEU A 90 14.52 10.78 10.59
C LEU A 90 13.75 12.09 10.77
N PHE A 91 14.43 13.23 10.82
CA PHE A 91 13.76 14.52 10.91
C PHE A 91 12.95 14.83 9.65
N THR A 92 13.50 14.52 8.47
CA THR A 92 12.77 14.68 7.21
C THR A 92 11.53 13.79 7.18
N LEU A 93 11.63 12.53 7.61
CA LEU A 93 10.51 11.60 7.70
C LEU A 93 9.42 12.10 8.66
N PHE A 94 9.81 12.60 9.82
CA PHE A 94 8.88 13.11 10.83
C PHE A 94 8.19 14.39 10.39
N MET A 95 8.93 15.30 9.75
CA MET A 95 8.39 16.59 9.28
C MET A 95 7.56 16.46 8.00
N HIS A 96 7.84 15.47 7.17
CA HIS A 96 7.21 15.27 5.86
C HIS A 96 6.53 13.90 5.73
N LEU A 97 5.86 13.45 6.80
CA LEU A 97 5.09 12.20 6.81
C LEU A 97 4.00 12.19 5.71
N ASP A 98 3.42 13.35 5.42
CA ASP A 98 2.46 13.56 4.33
C ASP A 98 3.07 13.27 2.94
N ALA A 99 4.30 13.73 2.69
CA ALA A 99 5.01 13.43 1.44
C ALA A 99 5.28 11.93 1.28
N LEU A 100 5.62 11.23 2.36
CA LEU A 100 5.78 9.77 2.35
C LEU A 100 4.46 9.06 2.00
N ILE A 101 3.35 9.46 2.64
CA ILE A 101 2.02 8.88 2.37
C ILE A 101 1.62 9.10 0.91
N ILE A 102 1.90 10.28 0.35
CA ILE A 102 1.67 10.57 -1.08
C ILE A 102 2.47 9.59 -1.95
N ALA A 103 3.77 9.44 -1.71
CA ALA A 103 4.63 8.55 -2.49
C ALA A 103 4.16 7.08 -2.43
N LEU A 104 3.83 6.58 -1.24
CA LEU A 104 3.32 5.22 -1.05
C LEU A 104 1.94 5.02 -1.69
N SER A 105 1.07 6.02 -1.63
CA SER A 105 -0.27 5.96 -2.26
C SER A 105 -0.18 5.93 -3.78
N VAL A 106 0.71 6.74 -4.37
CA VAL A 106 0.95 6.71 -5.82
C VAL A 106 1.54 5.37 -6.25
N ALA A 107 2.55 4.87 -5.54
CA ALA A 107 3.19 3.59 -5.87
C ALA A 107 2.23 2.40 -5.74
N SER A 108 1.47 2.31 -4.64
CA SER A 108 0.49 1.23 -4.45
C SER A 108 -0.68 1.34 -5.45
N GLY A 109 -1.14 2.55 -5.74
CA GLY A 109 -2.20 2.81 -6.72
C GLY A 109 -1.81 2.40 -8.14
N THR A 110 -0.56 2.66 -8.57
CA THR A 110 -0.08 2.26 -9.90
C THR A 110 0.03 0.75 -10.02
N VAL A 111 0.63 0.06 -9.05
CA VAL A 111 0.73 -1.42 -9.06
C VAL A 111 -0.68 -2.05 -9.10
N ALA A 112 -1.60 -1.54 -8.29
CA ALA A 112 -2.98 -2.04 -8.26
C ALA A 112 -3.73 -1.75 -9.57
N ALA A 113 -3.51 -0.60 -10.21
CA ALA A 113 -4.08 -0.30 -11.52
C ALA A 113 -3.57 -1.27 -12.60
N PHE A 114 -2.28 -1.61 -12.62
CA PHE A 114 -1.75 -2.65 -13.50
C PHE A 114 -2.41 -4.00 -13.25
N GLY A 115 -2.59 -4.39 -11.98
CA GLY A 115 -3.29 -5.63 -11.62
C GLY A 115 -4.74 -5.67 -12.09
N LEU A 116 -5.46 -4.55 -11.97
CA LEU A 116 -6.84 -4.42 -12.45
C LEU A 116 -6.91 -4.53 -13.99
N VAL A 117 -6.06 -3.78 -14.70
CA VAL A 117 -6.02 -3.82 -16.17
C VAL A 117 -5.61 -5.19 -16.69
N ALA A 118 -4.61 -5.83 -16.07
CA ALA A 118 -4.17 -7.18 -16.43
C ALA A 118 -5.30 -8.20 -16.34
N ALA A 119 -6.07 -8.18 -15.24
CA ALA A 119 -7.16 -9.12 -15.02
C ALA A 119 -8.39 -8.83 -15.89
N LEU A 120 -8.65 -7.58 -16.28
CA LEU A 120 -9.80 -7.22 -17.12
C LEU A 120 -9.54 -7.42 -18.61
N ARG A 121 -8.32 -7.13 -19.07
CA ARG A 121 -7.93 -7.23 -20.48
C ARG A 121 -7.35 -8.59 -20.86
N GLU A 122 -7.07 -9.45 -19.88
CA GLU A 122 -6.45 -10.77 -20.07
C GLU A 122 -5.16 -10.69 -20.91
N ASN A 123 -4.42 -9.58 -20.76
CA ASN A 123 -3.18 -9.32 -21.48
C ASN A 123 -1.99 -9.88 -20.69
N ILE A 124 -1.32 -10.90 -21.26
CA ILE A 124 -0.19 -11.61 -20.64
C ILE A 124 0.97 -10.65 -20.31
N ILE A 125 1.30 -9.70 -21.20
CA ILE A 125 2.42 -8.78 -20.99
C ILE A 125 2.16 -7.90 -19.76
N VAL A 126 0.93 -7.36 -19.63
CA VAL A 126 0.55 -6.53 -18.47
C VAL A 126 0.52 -7.37 -17.20
N LEU A 127 0.12 -8.64 -17.29
CA LEU A 127 0.11 -9.58 -16.17
C LEU A 127 1.52 -9.92 -15.67
N GLU A 128 2.50 -10.09 -16.58
CA GLU A 128 3.92 -10.29 -16.23
C GLU A 128 4.52 -9.05 -15.57
N VAL A 129 4.17 -7.85 -16.03
CA VAL A 129 4.57 -6.60 -15.37
C VAL A 129 3.99 -6.55 -13.96
N TYR A 130 2.71 -6.86 -13.78
CA TYR A 130 2.07 -6.91 -12.45
C TYR A 130 2.76 -7.91 -11.50
N GLN A 131 3.06 -9.11 -11.99
CA GLN A 131 3.78 -10.15 -11.23
C GLN A 131 5.17 -9.68 -10.79
N SER A 132 5.94 -9.08 -11.70
CA SER A 132 7.28 -8.56 -11.39
C SER A 132 7.24 -7.43 -10.36
N LEU A 133 6.27 -6.52 -10.45
CA LEU A 133 6.05 -5.46 -9.47
C LEU A 133 5.72 -6.02 -8.08
N ILE A 134 4.82 -7.01 -7.98
CA ILE A 134 4.52 -7.65 -6.69
C ILE A 134 5.75 -8.36 -6.13
N ALA A 135 6.50 -9.08 -6.96
CA ALA A 135 7.71 -9.77 -6.52
C ALA A 135 8.73 -8.79 -5.92
N VAL A 136 8.94 -7.64 -6.57
CA VAL A 136 9.79 -6.57 -6.05
C VAL A 136 9.26 -6.03 -4.73
N LEU A 137 7.94 -5.82 -4.59
CA LEU A 137 7.34 -5.34 -3.34
C LEU A 137 7.46 -6.35 -2.19
N ILE A 138 7.37 -7.65 -2.45
CA ILE A 138 7.60 -8.69 -1.43
C ILE A 138 9.03 -8.65 -0.92
N VAL A 139 10.00 -8.55 -1.84
CA VAL A 139 11.43 -8.45 -1.48
C VAL A 139 11.69 -7.16 -0.71
N ALA A 140 11.19 -6.03 -1.18
CA ALA A 140 11.32 -4.75 -0.50
C ALA A 140 10.76 -4.80 0.92
N ASN A 141 9.52 -5.29 1.10
CA ASN A 141 8.90 -5.43 2.42
C ASN A 141 9.67 -6.35 3.35
N SER A 142 10.27 -7.42 2.82
CA SER A 142 11.12 -8.33 3.61
C SER A 142 12.41 -7.66 4.07
N VAL A 143 13.07 -6.90 3.19
CA VAL A 143 14.27 -6.10 3.53
C VAL A 143 13.92 -5.04 4.59
N LEU A 144 12.81 -4.32 4.41
CA LEU A 144 12.30 -3.33 5.37
C LEU A 144 12.02 -3.97 6.74
N ALA A 145 11.40 -5.15 6.78
CA ALA A 145 11.13 -5.86 8.02
C ALA A 145 12.42 -6.29 8.76
N ILE A 146 13.40 -6.82 8.03
CA ILE A 146 14.71 -7.20 8.59
C ILE A 146 15.45 -5.95 9.09
N ALA A 147 15.47 -4.89 8.30
CA ALA A 147 16.10 -3.62 8.66
C ALA A 147 15.43 -3.00 9.90
N GLY A 148 14.10 -3.08 10.03
CA GLY A 148 13.37 -2.62 11.20
C GLY A 148 13.63 -3.44 12.46
N ALA A 149 13.87 -4.75 12.31
CA ALA A 149 14.18 -5.64 13.43
C ALA A 149 15.61 -5.46 13.96
N LEU A 150 16.59 -5.28 13.07
CA LEU A 150 18.01 -5.21 13.42
C LEU A 150 18.52 -3.76 13.59
N GLY A 151 17.97 -2.84 12.80
CA GLY A 151 18.42 -1.45 12.69
C GLY A 151 18.39 -0.63 13.98
N PRO A 152 17.40 -0.80 14.89
CA PRO A 152 17.35 0.06 16.07
C PRO A 152 18.46 -0.22 17.07
N GLN A 153 19.25 -1.29 16.95
CA GLN A 153 20.46 -1.46 17.78
C GLN A 153 21.63 -0.63 17.25
N SER A 154 21.81 -0.57 15.94
CA SER A 154 22.90 0.19 15.30
C SER A 154 22.59 1.69 15.16
N ALA A 155 21.32 2.06 15.11
CA ALA A 155 20.91 3.44 14.84
C ALA A 155 20.75 4.30 16.10
N ARG A 156 20.81 3.73 17.32
CA ARG A 156 20.49 4.47 18.57
C ARG A 156 21.31 5.73 18.73
N ASP A 157 22.62 5.59 18.63
CA ASP A 157 23.56 6.69 18.93
C ASP A 157 23.48 7.77 17.85
N HIS A 158 23.39 7.38 16.58
CA HIS A 158 23.19 8.29 15.46
C HIS A 158 21.86 9.05 15.55
N ILE A 159 20.77 8.40 15.96
CA ILE A 159 19.47 9.03 16.16
C ILE A 159 19.55 10.06 17.29
N LYS A 160 20.18 9.72 18.42
CA LYS A 160 20.32 10.63 19.56
C LYS A 160 21.09 11.90 19.21
N GLU A 161 22.19 11.76 18.47
CA GLU A 161 23.05 12.89 18.09
C GLU A 161 22.41 13.80 17.04
N SER A 162 21.73 13.22 16.04
CA SER A 162 21.08 14.01 14.98
C SER A 162 19.78 14.68 15.45
N ALA A 163 19.00 14.02 16.30
CA ALA A 163 17.68 14.49 16.73
C ALA A 163 17.77 15.76 17.58
N TYR A 164 18.69 15.84 18.55
CA TYR A 164 18.67 16.96 19.50
C TYR A 164 18.89 18.32 18.82
N VAL A 165 19.78 18.41 17.82
CA VAL A 165 20.08 19.66 17.10
C VAL A 165 18.82 20.19 16.42
N GLU A 166 18.11 19.32 15.72
CA GLU A 166 16.98 19.72 14.87
C GLU A 166 15.71 19.95 15.69
N PHE A 167 15.47 19.16 16.74
CA PHE A 167 14.27 19.21 17.57
C PHE A 167 14.33 20.23 18.71
N ILE A 168 15.46 20.35 19.40
CA ILE A 168 15.58 21.23 20.58
C ILE A 168 15.88 22.67 20.15
N GLN A 169 16.87 22.90 19.27
CA GLN A 169 17.17 24.26 18.81
C GLN A 169 16.02 24.82 17.96
N GLY A 170 15.33 23.95 17.20
CA GLY A 170 14.20 24.32 16.36
C GLY A 170 12.87 24.50 17.09
N TYR A 171 12.79 24.25 18.41
CA TYR A 171 11.51 24.12 19.14
C TYR A 171 10.52 25.29 18.91
N ARG A 172 11.01 26.53 18.90
CA ARG A 172 10.19 27.74 18.66
C ARG A 172 10.10 28.18 17.20
N ARG A 173 10.49 27.33 16.24
CA ARG A 173 10.49 27.68 14.80
C ARG A 173 9.07 27.97 14.28
N SER A 174 8.07 27.23 14.75
CA SER A 174 6.66 27.47 14.43
C SER A 174 5.76 26.89 15.51
N GLU A 175 4.55 27.43 15.65
CA GLU A 175 3.53 26.95 16.59
C GLU A 175 3.22 25.45 16.38
N TYR A 176 3.08 25.02 15.13
CA TYR A 176 2.87 23.61 14.79
C TYR A 176 4.04 22.71 15.22
N PHE A 177 5.28 23.13 14.94
CA PHE A 177 6.46 22.34 15.33
C PHE A 177 6.54 22.21 16.84
N GLN A 178 6.27 23.30 17.56
CA GLN A 178 6.23 23.30 19.02
C GLN A 178 5.18 22.31 19.54
N HIS A 179 3.94 22.38 19.04
CA HIS A 179 2.87 21.46 19.43
C HIS A 179 3.19 19.99 19.13
N LEU A 180 3.89 19.72 18.03
CA LEU A 180 4.29 18.37 17.65
C LEU A 180 5.31 17.80 18.64
N ILE A 181 6.30 18.59 19.05
CA ILE A 181 7.28 18.17 20.06
C ILE A 181 6.63 18.02 21.43
N ASP A 182 5.74 18.93 21.78
CA ASP A 182 4.99 18.86 23.04
C ASP A 182 4.12 17.59 23.10
N ALA A 183 3.44 17.26 21.99
CA ALA A 183 2.64 16.04 21.86
C ALA A 183 3.52 14.79 21.95
N LEU A 184 4.67 14.76 21.29
CA LEU A 184 5.59 13.63 21.33
C LEU A 184 6.15 13.38 22.74
N GLN A 185 6.56 14.44 23.44
CA GLN A 185 7.10 14.33 24.80
C GLN A 185 6.06 13.84 25.80
N SER A 186 4.84 14.36 25.69
CA SER A 186 3.73 13.95 26.56
C SER A 186 3.18 12.57 26.22
N SER A 187 3.13 12.17 24.95
CA SER A 187 2.62 10.84 24.55
C SER A 187 3.60 9.71 24.86
N MET A 188 4.90 10.01 24.86
CA MET A 188 5.97 9.03 25.07
C MET A 188 6.58 9.09 26.47
N ASP A 189 6.05 9.93 27.37
CA ASP A 189 6.55 10.13 28.72
C ASP A 189 8.08 10.38 28.75
N CYS A 190 8.55 11.31 27.91
CA CYS A 190 9.97 11.56 27.67
C CYS A 190 10.31 13.06 27.68
N CYS A 191 11.60 13.40 27.89
CA CYS A 191 12.09 14.76 27.80
C CYS A 191 13.52 14.80 27.25
N GLY A 192 13.74 15.66 26.24
CA GLY A 192 14.99 15.70 25.50
C GLY A 192 15.14 14.54 24.50
N PHE A 193 16.24 14.54 23.74
CA PHE A 193 16.51 13.58 22.66
C PHE A 193 17.90 12.96 22.74
N SER A 194 18.90 13.65 23.28
CA SER A 194 20.28 13.18 23.41
C SER A 194 20.47 12.32 24.67
N THR A 195 21.73 11.98 24.97
CA THR A 195 22.14 11.32 26.22
C THR A 195 21.99 12.20 27.47
N GLU A 196 21.91 13.53 27.31
CA GLU A 196 21.72 14.48 28.40
C GLU A 196 20.23 14.62 28.83
N ASN A 197 19.32 13.91 28.16
CA ASN A 197 17.89 13.86 28.49
C ASN A 197 17.29 15.28 28.63
N PHE A 198 16.62 15.57 29.75
CA PHE A 198 15.99 16.87 30.02
C PHE A 198 16.98 18.05 30.00
N ARG A 199 18.29 17.81 30.17
CA ARG A 199 19.32 18.87 30.14
C ARG A 199 19.59 19.39 28.73
N ASP A 200 19.15 18.67 27.69
CA ASP A 200 19.22 19.16 26.30
C ASP A 200 18.63 20.56 26.14
N TRP A 201 17.60 20.89 26.93
CA TRP A 201 16.93 22.17 26.89
C TRP A 201 17.85 23.35 27.24
N ASP A 202 18.98 23.13 27.92
CA ASP A 202 19.99 24.18 28.11
C ASP A 202 20.62 24.65 26.79
N ARG A 203 20.53 23.86 25.72
CA ARG A 203 21.04 24.18 24.39
C ARG A 203 20.05 24.98 23.54
N ASN A 204 18.82 25.22 24.01
CA ASN A 204 17.85 26.06 23.32
C ASN A 204 17.94 27.52 23.79
N GLU A 205 17.83 28.48 22.87
CA GLU A 205 17.99 29.91 23.15
C GLU A 205 17.05 30.45 24.24
N TYR A 206 15.83 29.92 24.33
CA TYR A 206 14.83 30.37 25.32
C TYR A 206 14.99 29.72 26.69
N PHE A 207 15.49 28.49 26.75
CA PHE A 207 15.59 27.70 27.99
C PHE A 207 16.98 27.74 28.63
N ARG A 208 18.00 28.14 27.87
CA ARG A 208 19.40 28.21 28.29
C ARG A 208 19.60 28.93 29.62
N CYS A 209 20.33 28.30 30.52
CA CYS A 209 20.56 28.72 31.88
C CYS A 209 21.81 29.59 32.00
N VAL A 210 21.72 30.82 31.47
CA VAL A 210 22.76 31.84 31.63
C VAL A 210 22.18 33.10 32.27
N GLN A 211 22.97 33.74 33.15
CA GLN A 211 22.56 34.95 33.89
C GLN A 211 22.05 36.07 32.97
N GLY A 212 22.59 36.17 31.75
CA GLY A 212 22.19 37.15 30.74
C GLY A 212 21.00 36.76 29.85
N ASN A 213 20.37 35.59 30.03
CA ASN A 213 19.21 35.20 29.24
C ASN A 213 17.96 35.99 29.70
N PRO A 214 17.36 36.84 28.84
CA PRO A 214 16.17 37.61 29.20
C PRO A 214 14.88 36.76 29.20
N SER A 215 14.94 35.53 28.70
CA SER A 215 13.79 34.63 28.62
C SER A 215 13.21 34.33 30.00
N ARG A 216 11.88 34.40 30.10
CA ARG A 216 11.12 33.98 31.29
C ARG A 216 11.17 32.46 31.52
N GLU A 217 11.59 31.72 30.50
CA GLU A 217 11.72 30.26 30.49
C GLU A 217 13.17 29.81 30.73
N ARG A 218 14.08 30.72 31.10
CA ARG A 218 15.47 30.35 31.41
C ARG A 218 15.55 29.29 32.52
N CYS A 219 16.55 28.42 32.42
CA CYS A 219 16.78 27.33 33.37
C CYS A 219 15.55 26.41 33.55
N SER A 220 14.70 26.29 32.53
CA SER A 220 13.48 25.48 32.58
C SER A 220 13.38 24.48 31.43
N VAL A 221 12.39 23.61 31.48
CA VAL A 221 12.02 22.71 30.38
C VAL A 221 10.57 22.99 29.97
N PRO A 222 10.15 22.63 28.75
CA PRO A 222 8.77 22.78 28.32
C PRO A 222 7.78 22.05 29.21
N HIS A 223 6.55 22.56 29.21
CA HIS A 223 5.43 21.98 29.92
C HIS A 223 5.17 20.51 29.58
N SER A 224 5.39 20.10 28.34
CA SER A 224 5.22 18.71 27.88
C SER A 224 6.14 17.70 28.58
N CYS A 225 7.26 18.15 29.16
CA CYS A 225 8.13 17.30 29.97
C CYS A 225 7.59 17.02 31.37
N CYS A 226 6.51 17.67 31.80
CA CYS A 226 5.94 17.52 33.13
C CYS A 226 5.24 16.17 33.31
N ARG A 227 5.49 15.50 34.44
CA ARG A 227 4.80 14.25 34.78
C ARG A 227 3.36 14.51 35.21
N SER A 228 2.42 13.76 34.62
CA SER A 228 1.00 13.81 34.99
C SER A 228 0.74 13.41 36.46
N ARG A 229 1.63 12.66 37.12
CA ARG A 229 1.42 12.20 38.52
C ARG A 229 1.56 13.30 39.57
N VAL A 230 2.22 14.42 39.23
CA VAL A 230 2.32 15.59 40.11
C VAL A 230 0.95 16.26 40.33
N LEU A 231 -0.10 15.85 39.60
CA LEU A 231 -1.47 16.33 39.78
C LEU A 231 -2.27 15.67 40.92
N SER A 232 -1.77 14.62 41.60
CA SER A 232 -2.64 13.72 42.39
C SER A 232 -2.22 13.40 43.82
N VAL A 233 -1.37 14.21 44.46
CA VAL A 233 -0.96 13.95 45.85
C VAL A 233 -1.20 15.19 46.72
N ASN A 234 -2.37 15.19 47.37
CA ASN A 234 -2.57 15.53 48.79
C ASN A 234 -1.74 16.65 49.43
N ASP A 235 -1.58 17.81 48.80
CA ASP A 235 -1.19 19.03 49.52
C ASP A 235 -2.11 20.18 49.11
N SER A 236 -2.94 20.61 50.07
CA SER A 236 -3.89 21.71 49.93
C SER A 236 -3.24 23.10 49.92
N GLU A 237 -1.94 23.18 49.65
CA GLU A 237 -1.23 24.44 49.51
C GLU A 237 -0.29 24.33 48.31
N LEU A 238 -0.56 25.13 47.28
CA LEU A 238 0.16 25.22 46.01
C LEU A 238 -0.20 24.18 44.93
N VAL A 239 -1.44 24.26 44.46
CA VAL A 239 -1.81 23.88 43.08
C VAL A 239 -1.05 24.79 42.10
N GLN A 240 0.25 24.55 41.90
CA GLN A 240 0.96 25.10 40.75
C GLN A 240 0.49 24.32 39.54
N ALA A 241 -0.35 24.98 38.75
CA ALA A 241 -0.85 24.47 37.47
C ALA A 241 0.29 23.80 36.68
N PRO A 242 0.02 22.73 35.93
CA PRO A 242 1.03 21.91 35.27
C PRO A 242 2.03 22.74 34.44
N ARG A 243 1.62 23.92 33.96
CA ARG A 243 2.45 24.97 33.30
C ARG A 243 3.74 25.40 34.01
N PHE A 244 3.90 25.20 35.32
CA PHE A 244 5.09 25.68 36.04
C PHE A 244 6.03 24.58 36.53
N CYS A 245 5.73 23.30 36.30
CA CYS A 245 6.55 22.21 36.83
C CYS A 245 8.00 22.24 36.32
N GLY A 246 8.21 22.72 35.09
CA GLY A 246 9.51 22.75 34.42
C GLY A 246 10.43 23.88 34.90
N ARG A 247 9.94 24.85 35.69
CA ARG A 247 10.71 26.03 36.09
C ARG A 247 11.86 25.64 37.02
N GLY A 248 13.08 26.06 36.67
CA GLY A 248 14.28 25.85 37.49
C GLY A 248 14.81 24.41 37.48
N VAL A 249 14.17 23.49 36.73
CA VAL A 249 14.52 22.07 36.73
C VAL A 249 15.94 21.80 36.22
N LEU A 250 16.46 22.64 35.32
CA LEU A 250 17.83 22.50 34.82
C LEU A 250 18.90 22.69 35.90
N LEU A 251 18.57 23.42 36.99
CA LEU A 251 19.46 23.66 38.13
C LEU A 251 19.34 22.59 39.23
N MET A 252 18.36 21.70 39.13
CA MET A 252 18.09 20.69 40.14
C MET A 252 18.99 19.47 39.96
N GLU A 253 19.16 18.73 41.06
CA GLU A 253 19.76 17.40 41.03
C GLU A 253 18.81 16.39 40.36
N ASP A 254 19.37 15.39 39.68
CA ASP A 254 18.60 14.45 38.86
C ASP A 254 17.50 13.71 39.65
N GLN A 255 17.75 13.42 40.94
CA GLN A 255 16.79 12.77 41.82
C GLN A 255 15.56 13.65 42.11
N GLU A 256 15.75 14.96 42.26
CA GLU A 256 14.67 15.91 42.45
C GLU A 256 13.92 16.18 41.14
N ALA A 257 14.66 16.31 40.04
CA ALA A 257 14.11 16.48 38.69
C ALA A 257 13.21 15.29 38.30
N TRP A 258 13.62 14.05 38.63
CA TRP A 258 12.84 12.83 38.36
C TRP A 258 11.42 12.85 38.94
N ARG A 259 11.20 13.57 40.05
CA ARG A 259 9.86 13.69 40.66
C ARG A 259 8.94 14.62 39.89
N ARG A 260 9.49 15.60 39.16
CA ARG A 260 8.72 16.66 38.48
C ARG A 260 8.58 16.42 36.98
N VAL A 261 9.64 15.94 36.32
CA VAL A 261 9.71 15.81 34.86
C VAL A 261 10.08 14.41 34.42
N TYR A 262 9.78 14.08 33.17
CA TYR A 262 10.35 12.92 32.51
C TYR A 262 11.87 13.14 32.34
N THR A 263 12.69 12.15 32.67
CA THR A 263 14.15 12.22 32.46
C THR A 263 14.64 11.20 31.45
N ARG A 264 13.71 10.48 30.81
CA ARG A 264 14.00 9.53 29.75
C ARG A 264 14.14 10.28 28.44
N SER A 265 15.18 10.00 27.67
CA SER A 265 15.31 10.51 26.29
C SER A 265 14.16 10.03 25.41
N CYS A 266 13.62 10.93 24.59
CA CYS A 266 12.59 10.62 23.61
C CYS A 266 13.07 9.67 22.52
N ALA A 267 14.35 9.70 22.16
CA ALA A 267 14.93 8.71 21.26
C ALA A 267 14.85 7.31 21.89
N ASP A 268 15.23 7.16 23.16
CA ASP A 268 15.14 5.88 23.87
C ASP A 268 13.70 5.43 24.11
N ALA A 269 12.79 6.36 24.37
CA ALA A 269 11.36 6.06 24.50
C ALA A 269 10.81 5.51 23.18
N ALA A 270 11.10 6.17 22.05
CA ALA A 270 10.68 5.71 20.73
C ALA A 270 11.28 4.35 20.37
N LEU A 271 12.58 4.16 20.58
CA LEU A 271 13.27 2.90 20.25
C LEU A 271 12.75 1.73 21.09
N THR A 272 12.50 1.93 22.38
CA THR A 272 11.91 0.88 23.22
C THR A 272 10.46 0.62 22.83
N TYR A 273 9.67 1.65 22.53
CA TYR A 273 8.31 1.43 22.04
C TYR A 273 8.28 0.57 20.78
N VAL A 274 9.20 0.81 19.83
CA VAL A 274 9.35 -0.02 18.63
C VAL A 274 9.75 -1.45 18.98
N MET A 275 10.69 -1.63 19.92
CA MET A 275 11.14 -2.96 20.36
C MET A 275 10.03 -3.75 21.07
N ASP A 276 9.29 -3.10 21.96
CA ASP A 276 8.19 -3.71 22.71
C ASP A 276 7.04 -4.13 21.79
N ASN A 277 6.84 -3.39 20.70
CA ASN A 277 5.81 -3.67 19.69
C ASN A 277 6.37 -4.35 18.43
N LEU A 278 7.62 -4.83 18.45
CA LEU A 278 8.29 -5.37 17.27
C LEU A 278 7.52 -6.55 16.66
N VAL A 279 6.96 -7.41 17.52
CA VAL A 279 6.12 -8.55 17.09
C VAL A 279 4.91 -8.09 16.29
N VAL A 280 4.28 -6.96 16.66
CA VAL A 280 3.15 -6.39 15.94
C VAL A 280 3.58 -5.88 14.58
N PHE A 281 4.66 -5.10 14.51
CA PHE A 281 5.17 -4.55 13.25
C PHE A 281 5.61 -5.65 12.27
N VAL A 282 6.35 -6.64 12.76
CA VAL A 282 6.77 -7.81 11.97
C VAL A 282 5.55 -8.63 11.55
N GLY A 283 4.58 -8.83 12.45
CA GLY A 283 3.34 -9.55 12.16
C GLY A 283 2.52 -8.89 11.05
N VAL A 284 2.35 -7.56 11.08
CA VAL A 284 1.69 -6.80 10.00
C VAL A 284 2.44 -6.99 8.68
N GLY A 285 3.78 -6.88 8.68
CA GLY A 285 4.59 -7.11 7.49
C GLY A 285 4.46 -8.54 6.93
N MET A 286 4.39 -9.54 7.80
CA MET A 286 4.17 -10.95 7.40
C MET A 286 2.79 -11.15 6.76
N VAL A 287 1.73 -10.58 7.34
CA VAL A 287 0.38 -10.65 6.77
C VAL A 287 0.33 -9.99 5.39
N LEU A 288 0.96 -8.81 5.24
CA LEU A 288 1.06 -8.13 3.95
C LEU A 288 1.81 -8.98 2.91
N ASN A 289 2.94 -9.58 3.28
CA ASN A 289 3.68 -10.48 2.40
C ASN A 289 2.86 -11.72 2.02
N MET A 290 2.11 -12.30 2.96
CA MET A 290 1.25 -13.46 2.69
C MET A 290 0.13 -13.09 1.71
N LEU A 291 -0.50 -11.92 1.87
CA LEU A 291 -1.50 -11.41 0.93
C LEU A 291 -0.90 -11.20 -0.46
N MET A 292 0.27 -10.56 -0.56
CA MET A 292 0.96 -10.34 -1.84
C MET A 292 1.39 -11.66 -2.50
N LEU A 293 1.87 -12.64 -1.73
CA LEU A 293 2.20 -13.98 -2.24
C LEU A 293 0.95 -14.69 -2.77
N GLY A 294 -0.19 -14.57 -2.10
CA GLY A 294 -1.47 -15.08 -2.60
C GLY A 294 -1.89 -14.42 -3.91
N MET A 295 -1.73 -13.10 -4.02
CA MET A 295 -1.99 -12.35 -5.26
C MET A 295 -1.03 -12.77 -6.39
N LEU A 296 0.25 -12.97 -6.09
CA LEU A 296 1.23 -13.47 -7.04
C LEU A 296 0.85 -14.87 -7.53
N ALA A 297 0.57 -15.80 -6.61
CA ALA A 297 0.18 -17.16 -6.96
C ALA A 297 -1.11 -17.20 -7.81
N THR A 298 -2.14 -16.45 -7.43
CA THR A 298 -3.38 -16.36 -8.21
C THR A 298 -3.15 -15.74 -9.59
N SER A 299 -2.26 -14.76 -9.71
CA SER A 299 -1.90 -14.15 -11.00
C SER A 299 -1.11 -15.11 -11.91
N ILE A 300 -0.23 -15.96 -11.36
CA ILE A 300 0.48 -17.01 -12.10
C ILE A 300 -0.49 -18.08 -12.58
N LEU A 301 -1.44 -18.50 -11.73
CA LEU A 301 -2.50 -19.42 -12.13
C LEU A 301 -3.36 -18.81 -13.25
N LEU A 302 -3.70 -17.53 -13.17
CA LEU A 302 -4.44 -16.85 -14.23
C LEU A 302 -3.65 -16.85 -15.55
N GLN A 303 -2.35 -16.56 -15.50
CA GLN A 303 -1.47 -16.56 -16.67
C GLN A 303 -1.40 -17.94 -17.33
N ASP A 304 -1.24 -19.00 -16.55
CA ASP A 304 -1.20 -20.38 -17.03
C ASP A 304 -2.50 -20.78 -17.74
N GLN A 305 -3.65 -20.39 -17.16
CA GLN A 305 -4.96 -20.61 -17.77
C GLN A 305 -5.09 -19.86 -19.11
N ILE A 306 -4.69 -18.59 -19.17
CA ILE A 306 -4.75 -17.80 -20.41
C ILE A 306 -3.86 -18.44 -21.48
N ARG A 307 -2.61 -18.78 -21.16
CA ARG A 307 -1.68 -19.42 -22.10
C ARG A 307 -2.20 -20.76 -22.61
N THR A 308 -2.80 -21.58 -21.75
CA THR A 308 -3.39 -22.87 -22.12
C THR A 308 -4.55 -22.68 -23.10
N ILE A 309 -5.44 -21.72 -22.82
CA ILE A 309 -6.58 -21.42 -23.69
C ILE A 309 -6.10 -20.90 -25.05
N THR A 310 -5.13 -19.98 -25.07
CA THR A 310 -4.52 -19.47 -26.31
C THR A 310 -3.90 -20.61 -27.12
N ALA A 311 -3.13 -21.50 -26.49
CA ALA A 311 -2.51 -22.63 -27.18
C ALA A 311 -3.53 -23.63 -27.77
N ILE A 312 -4.62 -23.92 -27.05
CA ILE A 312 -5.70 -24.78 -27.56
C ILE A 312 -6.39 -24.11 -28.75
N TYR A 313 -6.67 -22.82 -28.66
CA TYR A 313 -7.31 -22.06 -29.72
C TYR A 313 -6.42 -22.02 -30.97
N ASP A 314 -5.14 -21.70 -30.83
CA ASP A 314 -4.18 -21.66 -31.94
C ASP A 314 -4.05 -23.04 -32.61
N ALA A 315 -3.98 -24.12 -31.84
CA ALA A 315 -3.92 -25.47 -32.38
C ALA A 315 -5.21 -25.87 -33.12
N TYR A 316 -6.37 -25.50 -32.56
CA TYR A 316 -7.67 -25.75 -33.19
C TYR A 316 -7.81 -25.01 -34.52
N TYR A 317 -7.52 -23.71 -34.56
CA TYR A 317 -7.62 -22.92 -35.79
C TYR A 317 -6.60 -23.35 -36.84
N LYS A 318 -5.40 -23.76 -36.43
CA LYS A 318 -4.42 -24.35 -37.35
C LYS A 318 -4.97 -25.61 -38.01
N ALA A 319 -5.50 -26.56 -37.24
CA ALA A 319 -6.07 -27.80 -37.78
C ALA A 319 -7.28 -27.55 -38.70
N VAL A 320 -8.13 -26.58 -38.35
CA VAL A 320 -9.27 -26.18 -39.19
C VAL A 320 -8.79 -25.58 -40.51
N ASN A 321 -7.79 -24.69 -40.49
CA ASN A 321 -7.25 -24.08 -41.70
C ASN A 321 -6.60 -25.12 -42.62
N GLU A 322 -5.79 -26.03 -42.07
CA GLU A 322 -5.18 -27.13 -42.83
C GLU A 322 -6.26 -28.05 -43.46
N GLY A 323 -7.34 -28.34 -42.72
CA GLY A 323 -8.47 -29.11 -43.22
C GLY A 323 -9.24 -28.39 -44.34
N GLN A 324 -9.41 -27.07 -44.23
CA GLN A 324 -10.08 -26.26 -45.26
C GLN A 324 -9.25 -26.19 -46.55
N GLU A 325 -7.93 -26.03 -46.45
CA GLU A 325 -7.01 -26.05 -47.60
C GLU A 325 -7.06 -27.41 -48.31
N ALA A 326 -7.03 -28.51 -47.58
CA ALA A 326 -7.14 -29.85 -48.16
C ALA A 326 -8.48 -30.11 -48.86
N MET A 327 -9.60 -29.59 -48.33
CA MET A 327 -10.91 -29.71 -48.98
C MET A 327 -11.04 -28.82 -50.22
N GLU A 328 -10.37 -27.67 -50.26
CA GLU A 328 -10.27 -26.82 -51.45
C GLU A 328 -9.46 -27.49 -52.56
N GLU A 329 -8.31 -28.09 -52.24
CA GLU A 329 -7.50 -28.87 -53.19
C GLU A 329 -8.27 -30.08 -53.75
N ALA A 330 -9.12 -30.71 -52.94
CA ALA A 330 -9.99 -31.80 -53.37
C ALA A 330 -11.23 -31.33 -54.19
N GLY A 331 -11.42 -30.02 -54.37
CA GLY A 331 -12.56 -29.45 -55.08
C GLY A 331 -13.91 -29.63 -54.35
N VAL A 332 -13.88 -29.95 -53.06
CA VAL A 332 -15.07 -30.19 -52.23
C VAL A 332 -15.71 -28.87 -51.79
N ILE A 333 -14.88 -27.87 -51.51
CA ILE A 333 -15.31 -26.51 -51.15
C ILE A 333 -14.52 -25.48 -51.97
N LYS A 334 -15.09 -24.30 -52.21
CA LYS A 334 -14.36 -23.13 -52.72
C LYS A 334 -14.19 -22.14 -51.58
N LEU A 335 -12.95 -21.86 -51.16
CA LEU A 335 -12.71 -20.87 -50.12
C LEU A 335 -12.94 -19.46 -50.72
N PRO A 336 -13.63 -18.54 -50.00
CA PRO A 336 -13.64 -17.14 -50.38
C PRO A 336 -12.21 -16.59 -50.30
N GLN A 337 -11.76 -15.86 -51.34
CA GLN A 337 -10.41 -15.32 -51.36
C GLN A 337 -10.18 -14.40 -50.15
N ARG A 338 -9.21 -14.78 -49.31
CA ARG A 338 -8.76 -13.98 -48.17
C ARG A 338 -8.26 -12.63 -48.70
N PRO A 339 -8.78 -11.46 -48.26
CA PRO A 339 -8.18 -10.19 -48.60
C PRO A 339 -6.72 -10.20 -48.15
N LEU A 340 -5.79 -9.92 -49.06
CA LEU A 340 -4.37 -9.82 -48.76
C LEU A 340 -4.16 -8.85 -47.60
N GLU A 341 -3.68 -9.37 -46.46
CA GLU A 341 -3.27 -8.56 -45.33
C GLU A 341 -2.06 -7.73 -45.77
N GLN A 342 -2.28 -6.44 -45.99
CA GLN A 342 -1.20 -5.51 -46.30
C GLN A 342 -0.26 -5.44 -45.09
N PRO A 343 1.07 -5.55 -45.29
CA PRO A 343 2.03 -5.43 -44.20
C PRO A 343 1.90 -4.05 -43.53
N PRO A 344 2.12 -3.95 -42.21
CA PRO A 344 1.94 -2.69 -41.49
C PRO A 344 2.85 -1.61 -42.09
N GLU A 345 2.22 -0.53 -42.54
CA GLU A 345 2.88 0.68 -43.00
C GLU A 345 3.73 1.24 -41.84
N LYS A 346 5.04 1.36 -42.05
CA LYS A 346 5.95 1.99 -41.09
C LYS A 346 5.47 3.43 -40.84
N PRO A 347 5.37 3.89 -39.59
CA PRO A 347 5.07 5.29 -39.32
C PRO A 347 6.19 6.16 -39.90
N ALA A 348 5.81 7.10 -40.75
CA ALA A 348 6.70 8.12 -41.28
C ALA A 348 6.97 9.18 -40.19
N VAL A 349 8.26 9.34 -39.88
CA VAL A 349 8.97 10.45 -39.18
C VAL A 349 8.48 10.84 -37.79
#